data_AF-A0A2S6REM1-F1
#
_entry.id   AF-A0A2S6REM1-F1
#
_cell.length_a   1.000
_cell.length_b   1.000
_cell.length_c   1.000
_cell.angle_alpha   90.00
_cell.angle_beta   90.00
_cell.angle_gamma   90.00
#
_symmetry.space_group_name_H-M   'P 1'
#
loop_
_entity.id
_entity.type
_entity.pdbx_description
1 polymer ?
#
loop_
_entity_poly.entity_id
_entity_poly.type
_entity_poly.pdbx_seq_one_letter_code
_entity_poly.pdbx_strand_id
1 'polypeptide(L)'
;SQRVFKIYLKKKIQLLLIYGESSISDFNDVVPRGIKKSNGKILSTILPTDPGNLLLIGNIKNTNVIGVPGCAKSLKRNGFDDVLERVCHGEKFNKLKIAELAEGGLYKNLIRKFKRIKSL
;
A
#
# COMPACT_ATOMS: atom_id res chain seq x y z
N SER A 1 -5.51 -15.99 11.07
CA SER A 1 -5.20 -14.55 10.95
C SER A 1 -5.63 -13.69 12.14
N GLN A 2 -6.88 -13.74 12.63
CA GLN A 2 -7.34 -12.94 13.79
C GLN A 2 -6.43 -13.01 15.03
N ARG A 3 -5.89 -14.19 15.33
CA ARG A 3 -5.04 -14.42 16.51
C ARG A 3 -3.77 -13.56 16.48
N VAL A 4 -3.18 -13.38 15.29
CA VAL A 4 -1.97 -12.58 15.08
C VAL A 4 -2.24 -11.11 15.41
N PHE A 5 -3.30 -10.53 14.85
CA PHE A 5 -3.69 -9.15 15.17
C PHE A 5 -3.93 -8.96 16.67
N LYS A 6 -4.67 -9.86 17.34
CA LYS A 6 -4.90 -9.77 18.78
C LYS A 6 -3.61 -9.82 19.61
N ILE A 7 -2.64 -10.65 19.23
CA ILE A 7 -1.35 -10.76 19.93
C ILE A 7 -0.56 -9.44 19.81
N TYR A 8 -0.42 -8.92 18.60
CA TYR A 8 0.41 -7.74 18.36
C TYR A 8 -0.24 -6.44 18.83
N LEU A 9 -1.58 -6.32 18.79
CA LEU A 9 -2.28 -5.14 19.31
C LEU A 9 -2.15 -4.96 20.82
N LYS A 10 -1.84 -6.02 21.59
CA LYS A 10 -1.54 -5.89 23.02
C LYS A 10 -0.20 -5.20 23.30
N LYS A 11 0.70 -5.15 22.31
CA LYS A 11 2.06 -4.58 22.45
C LYS A 11 2.12 -3.06 22.20
N LYS A 12 0.98 -2.36 22.08
CA LYS A 12 0.89 -0.90 21.80
C LYS A 12 1.73 -0.44 20.59
N ILE A 13 1.78 -1.24 19.53
CA ILE A 13 2.51 -0.90 18.30
C ILE A 13 1.77 0.18 17.50
N GLN A 14 2.52 1.05 16.82
CA GLN A 14 1.97 2.13 15.98
C GLN A 14 1.81 1.71 14.51
N LEU A 15 2.61 0.74 14.05
CA LEU A 15 2.61 0.24 12.68
C LEU A 15 2.75 -1.28 12.67
N LEU A 16 1.95 -1.94 11.84
CA LEU A 16 2.01 -3.37 11.56
C LEU A 16 2.15 -3.58 10.05
N LEU A 17 3.30 -4.12 9.63
CA LEU A 17 3.54 -4.55 8.26
C LEU A 17 3.22 -6.03 8.11
N ILE A 18 2.45 -6.39 7.09
CA ILE A 18 2.03 -7.78 6.85
C ILE A 18 2.46 -8.17 5.45
N TYR A 19 3.42 -9.09 5.37
CA TYR A 19 3.84 -9.72 4.13
C TYR A 19 3.05 -10.99 3.90
N GLY A 20 2.37 -11.06 2.75
CA GLY A 20 1.77 -12.29 2.24
C GLY A 20 2.67 -12.98 1.21
N GLU A 21 2.31 -14.21 0.86
CA GLU A 21 2.89 -14.90 -0.31
C GLU A 21 2.40 -14.24 -1.61
N SER A 22 1.11 -13.92 -1.67
CA SER A 22 0.47 -13.21 -2.77
C SER A 22 0.16 -11.75 -2.43
N SER A 23 -0.05 -10.95 -3.48
CA SER A 23 -0.60 -9.61 -3.34
C SER A 23 -2.02 -9.67 -2.79
N ILE A 24 -2.37 -8.69 -1.95
CA ILE A 24 -3.73 -8.53 -1.44
C ILE A 24 -4.52 -7.78 -2.51
N SER A 25 -5.48 -8.44 -3.14
CA SER A 25 -6.29 -7.87 -4.21
C SER A 25 -7.78 -7.83 -3.88
N ASP A 26 -8.23 -8.59 -2.88
CA ASP A 26 -9.64 -8.72 -2.53
C ASP A 26 -9.90 -8.45 -1.04
N PHE A 27 -11.08 -7.87 -0.73
CA PHE A 27 -11.51 -7.65 0.67
C PHE A 27 -11.76 -8.95 1.45
N ASN A 28 -11.91 -10.06 0.75
CA ASN A 28 -12.05 -11.41 1.28
C ASN A 28 -10.71 -12.11 1.48
N ASP A 29 -9.57 -11.46 1.18
CA ASP A 29 -8.26 -12.00 1.51
C ASP A 29 -8.05 -12.12 3.02
N VAL A 30 -7.09 -12.96 3.41
CA VAL A 30 -6.81 -13.30 4.81
C VAL A 30 -6.51 -12.06 5.67
N VAL A 31 -5.79 -11.08 5.09
CA VAL A 31 -5.37 -9.85 5.78
C VAL A 31 -6.54 -8.89 6.02
N PRO A 32 -7.25 -8.38 4.98
CA PRO A 32 -8.40 -7.50 5.19
C PRO A 32 -9.50 -8.14 6.05
N ARG A 33 -9.78 -9.45 5.89
CA ARG A 33 -10.69 -10.15 6.82
C ARG A 33 -10.21 -10.12 8.26
N GLY A 34 -8.90 -10.31 8.49
CA GLY A 34 -8.28 -10.24 9.81
C GLY A 34 -8.44 -8.86 10.47
N ILE A 35 -8.27 -7.79 9.67
CA ILE A 35 -8.47 -6.40 10.09
C ILE A 35 -9.94 -6.17 10.48
N LYS A 36 -10.90 -6.50 9.59
CA LYS A 36 -12.35 -6.35 9.86
C LYS A 36 -12.75 -7.09 11.14
N LYS A 37 -12.31 -8.34 11.28
CA LYS A 37 -12.57 -9.19 12.44
C LYS A 37 -11.92 -8.70 13.75
N SER A 38 -10.98 -7.76 13.67
CA SER A 38 -10.35 -7.11 14.83
C SER A 38 -10.94 -5.73 15.09
N ASN A 39 -12.13 -5.44 14.53
CA ASN A 39 -12.79 -4.13 14.57
C ASN A 39 -11.95 -3.00 13.95
N GLY A 40 -11.10 -3.34 12.98
CA GLY A 40 -10.34 -2.38 12.19
C GLY A 40 -11.11 -1.85 10.99
N LYS A 41 -10.53 -0.83 10.36
CA LYS A 41 -11.02 -0.23 9.11
C LYS A 41 -10.01 -0.44 8.01
N ILE A 42 -10.49 -0.81 6.83
CA ILE A 42 -9.67 -0.84 5.61
C ILE A 42 -9.94 0.48 4.88
N LEU A 43 -8.87 1.22 4.59
CA LEU A 43 -8.93 2.49 3.88
C LEU A 43 -8.86 2.26 2.37
N SER A 44 -7.97 1.37 1.93
CA SER A 44 -7.89 0.89 0.55
C SER A 44 -7.17 -0.45 0.47
N THR A 45 -7.44 -1.21 -0.58
CA THR A 45 -6.65 -2.37 -1.04
C THR A 45 -5.87 -2.06 -2.32
N ILE A 46 -6.02 -0.84 -2.84
CA ILE A 46 -5.40 -0.38 -4.09
C ILE A 46 -4.78 1.00 -3.88
N LEU A 47 -3.62 1.23 -4.49
CA LEU A 47 -3.03 2.55 -4.63
C LEU A 47 -3.01 3.00 -6.09
N PRO A 48 -3.16 4.31 -6.36
CA PRO A 48 -3.06 4.88 -7.70
C PRO A 48 -1.59 5.07 -8.14
N THR A 49 -0.71 4.11 -7.86
CA THR A 49 0.74 4.18 -8.10
C THR A 49 1.24 3.02 -8.96
N ASP A 50 2.34 3.21 -9.70
CA ASP A 50 3.05 2.12 -10.39
C ASP A 50 4.58 2.25 -10.24
N PRO A 51 5.30 1.24 -9.69
CA PRO A 51 4.79 -0.01 -9.08
C PRO A 51 4.19 0.21 -7.68
N GLY A 52 3.38 -0.73 -7.19
CA GLY A 52 2.82 -0.69 -5.81
C GLY A 52 1.30 -0.61 -5.71
N ASN A 53 0.60 -0.78 -6.83
CA ASN A 53 -0.86 -0.65 -6.93
C ASN A 53 -1.66 -1.58 -6.00
N LEU A 54 -1.13 -2.75 -5.59
CA LEU A 54 -1.82 -3.71 -4.72
C LEU A 54 -1.38 -3.61 -3.25
N LEU A 55 -1.31 -2.38 -2.72
CA LEU A 55 -1.02 -2.12 -1.31
C LEU A 55 -2.33 -2.01 -0.51
N LEU A 56 -2.42 -2.75 0.58
CA LEU A 56 -3.48 -2.54 1.57
C LEU A 56 -3.06 -1.48 2.59
N ILE A 57 -3.92 -0.51 2.84
CA ILE A 57 -3.83 0.42 3.96
C ILE A 57 -5.08 0.30 4.82
N GLY A 58 -4.89 0.17 6.13
CA GLY A 58 -5.96 0.16 7.11
C GLY A 58 -5.47 0.55 8.48
N ASN A 59 -6.36 0.48 9.47
CA ASN A 59 -6.02 0.72 10.87
C ASN A 59 -6.83 -0.17 11.79
N ILE A 60 -6.27 -0.43 12.96
CA ILE A 60 -6.97 -1.04 14.09
C ILE A 60 -6.62 -0.21 15.32
N LYS A 61 -7.60 0.49 15.89
CA LYS A 61 -7.38 1.47 16.97
C LYS A 61 -6.31 2.50 16.56
N ASN A 62 -5.17 2.52 17.24
CA ASN A 62 -4.08 3.46 17.01
C ASN A 62 -2.94 2.84 16.18
N THR A 63 -3.12 1.63 15.67
CA THR A 63 -2.13 0.90 14.87
C THR A 63 -2.47 1.02 13.40
N ASN A 64 -1.58 1.61 12.61
CA ASN A 64 -1.64 1.54 11.16
C ASN A 64 -1.30 0.13 10.69
N VAL A 65 -2.03 -0.39 9.71
CA VAL A 65 -1.79 -1.71 9.12
C VAL A 65 -1.52 -1.53 7.63
N ILE A 66 -0.36 -1.99 7.19
CA ILE A 66 0.02 -2.01 5.78
C ILE A 66 0.18 -3.46 5.35
N GLY A 67 -0.62 -3.89 4.37
CA GLY A 67 -0.45 -5.17 3.70
C GLY A 67 0.48 -4.98 2.51
N VAL A 68 1.67 -5.56 2.58
CA VAL A 68 2.79 -5.25 1.69
C VAL A 68 2.75 -6.17 0.45
N PRO A 69 2.75 -5.62 -0.78
CA PRO A 69 2.73 -6.43 -2.00
C PRO A 69 4.07 -7.13 -2.24
N GLY A 70 4.06 -8.20 -3.02
CA GLY A 70 5.28 -8.93 -3.38
C GLY A 70 6.34 -8.05 -4.07
N CYS A 71 5.92 -7.04 -4.83
CA CYS A 71 6.81 -6.11 -5.53
C CYS A 71 7.57 -5.16 -4.60
N ALA A 72 7.22 -5.05 -3.31
CA ALA A 72 7.97 -4.27 -2.33
C ALA A 72 9.36 -4.84 -2.02
N LYS A 73 9.67 -6.06 -2.49
CA LYS A 73 11.01 -6.67 -2.37
C LYS A 73 12.00 -6.14 -3.42
N SER A 74 11.52 -5.40 -4.42
CA SER A 74 12.35 -4.81 -5.46
C SER A 74 13.15 -3.61 -4.92
N LEU A 75 14.34 -3.36 -5.48
CA LEU A 75 15.11 -2.13 -5.22
C LEU A 75 14.49 -0.89 -5.86
N LYS A 76 13.56 -1.07 -6.82
CA LYS A 76 12.87 0.04 -7.46
C LYS A 76 11.87 0.64 -6.48
N ARG A 77 11.94 1.97 -6.30
CA ARG A 77 10.99 2.72 -5.48
C ARG A 77 9.54 2.41 -5.89
N ASN A 78 8.72 2.16 -4.88
CA ASN A 78 7.37 1.62 -4.96
C ASN A 78 6.41 2.52 -4.16
N GLY A 79 5.13 2.54 -4.52
CA GLY A 79 4.10 3.21 -3.70
C GLY A 79 4.07 2.76 -2.24
N PHE A 80 4.56 1.54 -1.93
CA PHE A 80 4.83 1.10 -0.56
C PHE A 80 5.81 2.02 0.18
N ASP A 81 6.92 2.41 -0.44
CA ASP A 81 7.95 3.25 0.18
C ASP A 81 7.38 4.64 0.51
N ASP A 82 6.65 5.23 -0.44
CA ASP A 82 6.01 6.54 -0.26
C ASP A 82 4.98 6.53 0.87
N VAL A 83 4.19 5.45 0.98
CA VAL A 83 3.23 5.28 2.08
C VAL A 83 3.95 5.04 3.40
N LEU A 84 4.98 4.19 3.42
CA LEU A 84 5.73 3.88 4.63
C LEU A 84 6.37 5.13 5.21
N GLU A 85 7.06 5.93 4.39
CA GLU A 85 7.67 7.20 4.80
C GLU A 85 6.63 8.15 5.42
N ARG A 86 5.48 8.33 4.76
CA ARG A 86 4.40 9.20 5.25
C ARG A 86 3.80 8.70 6.56
N VAL A 87 3.54 7.40 6.69
CA VAL A 87 3.03 6.80 7.93
C VAL A 87 4.06 6.94 9.07
N CYS A 88 5.35 6.75 8.79
CA CYS A 88 6.42 6.96 9.77
C CYS A 88 6.53 8.42 10.22
N HIS A 89 6.23 9.39 9.34
CA HIS A 89 6.09 10.80 9.71
C HIS A 89 4.79 11.14 10.46
N GLY A 90 3.95 10.15 10.75
CA GLY A 90 2.70 10.34 11.48
C GLY A 90 1.52 10.79 10.62
N GLU A 91 1.63 10.73 9.29
CA GLU A 91 0.54 11.06 8.39
C GLU A 91 -0.63 10.08 8.57
N LYS A 92 -1.84 10.63 8.73
CA LYS A 92 -3.07 9.85 8.81
C LYS A 92 -3.69 9.73 7.43
N PHE A 93 -3.61 8.53 6.86
CA PHE A 93 -4.20 8.26 5.56
C PHE A 93 -5.73 8.33 5.60
N ASN A 94 -6.28 9.00 4.59
CA ASN A 94 -7.69 9.00 4.24
C ASN A 94 -7.79 8.86 2.72
N LYS A 95 -9.01 8.83 2.17
CA LYS A 95 -9.22 8.69 0.71
C LYS A 95 -8.52 9.79 -0.09
N LEU A 96 -8.48 11.03 0.41
CA LEU A 96 -7.81 12.14 -0.27
C LEU A 96 -6.29 11.96 -0.30
N LYS A 97 -5.68 11.59 0.82
CA LYS A 97 -4.23 11.29 0.88
C LYS A 97 -3.81 10.13 -0.01
N ILE A 98 -4.68 9.14 -0.17
CA ILE A 98 -4.44 8.06 -1.13
C ILE A 98 -4.51 8.58 -2.56
N ALA A 99 -5.47 9.45 -2.87
CA ALA A 99 -5.59 10.05 -4.20
C ALA A 99 -4.40 10.97 -4.55
N GLU A 100 -3.80 11.66 -3.57
CA GLU A 100 -2.59 12.47 -3.75
C GLU A 100 -1.36 11.66 -4.20
N LEU A 101 -1.38 10.33 -4.07
CA LEU A 101 -0.31 9.46 -4.56
C LEU A 101 -0.42 9.19 -6.08
N ALA A 102 -1.49 9.65 -6.73
CA ALA A 102 -1.71 9.37 -8.14
C ALA A 102 -0.67 10.04 -9.04
N GLU A 103 -0.14 9.29 -10.01
CA GLU A 103 0.81 9.80 -11.01
C GLU A 103 0.13 10.46 -12.23
N GLY A 104 -1.17 10.75 -12.13
CA GLY A 104 -1.94 11.42 -13.19
C GLY A 104 -2.12 10.59 -14.47
N GLY A 105 -1.99 9.26 -14.40
CA GLY A 105 -2.12 8.37 -15.57
C GLY A 105 -0.88 8.28 -16.46
N LEU A 106 0.23 8.89 -16.04
CA LEU A 106 1.51 8.80 -16.75
C LEU A 106 2.19 7.46 -16.45
N TYR A 107 2.29 6.60 -17.46
CA TYR A 107 3.11 5.40 -17.35
C TYR A 107 4.58 5.75 -17.56
N LYS A 108 5.39 5.68 -16.50
CA LYS A 108 6.80 6.13 -16.49
C LYS A 108 7.66 5.59 -17.64
N ASN A 109 7.32 4.43 -18.20
CA ASN A 109 8.11 3.77 -19.26
C ASN A 109 7.60 4.03 -20.69
N LEU A 110 6.51 4.78 -20.89
CA LEU A 110 5.91 5.03 -22.22
C LEU A 110 6.20 6.43 -22.79
N ILE A 111 7.25 7.11 -22.31
CA ILE A 111 7.75 8.31 -23.02
C ILE A 111 8.34 7.84 -24.34
N ARG A 112 7.50 7.83 -25.39
CA ARG A 112 7.90 7.61 -26.79
C ARG A 112 9.05 8.57 -27.08
N LYS A 113 10.28 8.06 -27.19
CA LYS A 113 11.37 8.79 -27.85
C LYS A 113 10.89 9.06 -29.27
N PHE A 114 10.48 10.28 -29.57
CA PHE A 114 10.30 10.71 -30.96
C PHE A 114 11.65 10.47 -31.65
N LYS A 115 11.75 9.41 -32.46
CA LYS A 115 12.87 9.27 -33.40
C LYS A 115 12.75 10.48 -34.33
N ARG A 116 13.65 11.44 -34.14
CA ARG A 116 13.84 12.54 -35.08
C ARG A 116 14.12 11.89 -36.43
N ILE A 117 13.16 11.97 -37.34
CA ILE A 117 13.34 11.56 -38.74
C ILE A 117 14.51 12.42 -39.22
N LYS A 118 15.65 11.80 -39.54
CA LYS A 118 16.73 12.52 -40.22
C LYS A 118 16.14 13.00 -41.54
N SER A 119 16.04 14.31 -41.71
CA SER A 119 15.78 14.91 -43.01
C SER A 119 16.94 14.52 -43.93
N LEU A 120 16.55 14.04 -45.12
CA LEU A 120 17.28 13.84 -46.38
C LEU A 120 18.79 14.16 -46.35
#